data_AF-A0A1D6NW96-F1
#
_entry.id   AF-A0A1D6NW96-F1
#
_cell.length_a   1.000
_cell.length_b   1.000
_cell.length_c   1.000
_cell.angle_alpha   90.00
_cell.angle_beta   90.00
_cell.angle_gamma   90.00
#
_symmetry.space_group_name_H-M   'P 1'
#
loop_
_entity.id
_entity.type
_entity.pdbx_description
1 polymer ?
#
loop_
_entity_poly.entity_id
_entity_poly.type
_entity_poly.pdbx_seq_one_letter_code
_entity_poly.pdbx_strand_id
1 'polypeptide(L)'
;MASEAAIARAQCLLRFRRWSPLPLLPLPSPPATTRAASCRRSVRMASSDGSAAALPSATVDVPGAGAPVLVVGAPGLPEADFRNAVESSLFKQWLRNLQSEKGVLTYGRLSLTRVLIQGVDMFGKRVGFLKFKADIVDEETKTKVPGIVFARGPAVAVLILLESNGETYAVLTEQVRVPIGKFLLELPAGMLDDEKGDFVGTAVREVSILASEYACTEICVLMQDSQHCIYPVFARFWSRLHRL
;
A
#
# COMPACT_ATOMS: atom_id res chain seq x y z
N MET A 1 -17.81 -25.57 -52.73
CA MET A 1 -17.56 -24.15 -53.01
C MET A 1 -18.49 -23.32 -52.14
N ALA A 2 -17.96 -22.26 -51.52
CA ALA A 2 -18.66 -21.24 -50.70
C ALA A 2 -19.92 -20.67 -51.41
N SER A 3 -20.89 -20.01 -50.78
CA SER A 3 -20.98 -19.07 -49.65
C SER A 3 -22.34 -19.30 -48.91
N GLU A 4 -22.79 -18.66 -47.84
CA GLU A 4 -22.55 -17.34 -47.26
C GLU A 4 -23.23 -17.27 -45.87
N ALA A 5 -22.84 -16.29 -45.08
CA ALA A 5 -23.18 -16.10 -43.69
C ALA A 5 -24.63 -15.67 -43.45
N ALA A 6 -25.25 -16.18 -42.38
CA ALA A 6 -26.41 -15.57 -41.74
C ALA A 6 -26.32 -15.73 -40.21
N ILE A 7 -25.42 -14.95 -39.60
CA ILE A 7 -25.40 -14.76 -38.14
C ILE A 7 -26.48 -13.73 -37.82
N ALA A 8 -27.53 -14.20 -37.14
CA ALA A 8 -28.59 -13.38 -36.58
C ALA A 8 -28.00 -12.40 -35.56
N ARG A 9 -28.07 -11.10 -35.89
CA ARG A 9 -27.81 -10.00 -34.96
C ARG A 9 -28.95 -9.92 -33.95
N ALA A 10 -28.82 -10.60 -32.81
CA ALA A 10 -29.62 -10.30 -31.64
C ALA A 10 -29.01 -9.09 -30.90
N GLN A 11 -29.56 -7.90 -31.17
CA GLN A 11 -29.31 -6.70 -30.38
C GLN A 11 -29.76 -6.96 -28.93
N CYS A 12 -28.80 -7.15 -28.02
CA CYS A 12 -29.07 -7.04 -26.59
C CYS A 12 -29.21 -5.54 -26.26
N LEU A 13 -30.45 -5.06 -26.36
CA LEU A 13 -30.86 -3.75 -25.86
C LEU A 13 -30.63 -3.72 -24.35
N LEU A 14 -29.54 -3.08 -23.93
CA LEU A 14 -29.38 -2.58 -22.57
C LEU A 14 -30.53 -1.61 -22.30
N ARG A 15 -31.59 -2.10 -21.66
CA ARG A 15 -32.58 -1.26 -21.01
C ARG A 15 -31.90 -0.53 -19.86
N PHE A 16 -31.35 0.64 -20.15
CA PHE A 16 -31.12 1.65 -19.14
C PHE A 16 -32.46 1.91 -18.44
N ARG A 17 -32.60 1.44 -17.20
CA ARG A 17 -33.62 1.99 -16.30
C ARG A 17 -33.25 3.45 -16.09
N ARG A 18 -33.98 4.33 -16.77
CA ARG A 18 -33.96 5.77 -16.58
C ARG A 18 -34.26 6.04 -15.10
N TRP A 19 -33.27 6.49 -14.35
CA TRP A 19 -33.45 6.94 -12.97
C TRP A 19 -34.34 8.18 -13.02
N SER A 20 -35.52 8.11 -12.41
CA SER A 20 -36.38 9.28 -12.24
C SER A 20 -35.66 10.29 -11.34
N PRO A 21 -35.57 11.58 -11.70
CA PRO A 21 -35.00 12.57 -10.80
C PRO A 21 -35.87 12.64 -9.54
N LEU A 22 -35.23 12.48 -8.38
CA LEU A 22 -35.85 12.70 -7.07
C LEU A 22 -36.37 14.15 -6.99
N PRO A 23 -37.54 14.41 -6.40
CA PRO A 23 -38.03 15.78 -6.24
C PRO A 23 -37.11 16.57 -5.31
N LEU A 24 -36.71 17.76 -5.77
CA LEU A 24 -35.96 18.73 -4.98
C LEU A 24 -36.81 19.21 -3.81
N LEU A 25 -36.41 18.87 -2.58
CA LEU A 25 -36.96 19.46 -1.37
C LEU A 25 -36.46 20.92 -1.25
N PRO A 26 -37.34 21.88 -0.90
CA PRO A 26 -36.93 23.27 -0.74
C PRO A 26 -36.02 23.45 0.48
N LEU A 27 -34.91 24.17 0.27
CA LEU A 27 -34.03 24.63 1.34
C LEU A 27 -34.78 25.57 2.29
N PRO A 28 -34.66 25.40 3.62
CA PRO A 28 -35.18 26.36 4.57
C PRO A 28 -34.41 27.68 4.47
N SER A 29 -35.15 28.79 4.45
CA SER A 29 -34.61 30.15 4.47
C SER A 29 -33.90 30.46 5.80
N PRO A 30 -32.86 31.30 5.80
CA PRO A 30 -32.19 31.70 7.03
C PRO A 30 -33.09 32.63 7.85
N PRO A 31 -33.11 32.53 9.19
CA PRO A 31 -33.82 33.47 10.03
C PRO A 31 -33.12 34.83 10.07
N ALA A 32 -33.92 35.88 10.23
CA ALA A 32 -33.51 37.28 10.25
C ALA A 32 -32.56 37.60 11.42
N THR A 33 -31.51 38.34 11.09
CA THR A 33 -30.47 38.87 11.98
C THR A 33 -31.08 39.76 13.08
N THR A 34 -30.90 39.38 14.33
CA THR A 34 -30.99 40.31 15.48
C THR A 34 -29.58 40.50 16.05
N ARG A 35 -29.09 41.75 16.03
CA ARG A 35 -27.79 42.15 16.61
C ARG A 35 -27.89 42.05 18.14
N ALA A 36 -27.30 41.00 18.71
CA ALA A 36 -26.94 40.97 20.12
C ALA A 36 -25.44 41.22 20.25
N ALA A 37 -25.06 42.29 20.95
CA ALA A 37 -23.68 42.61 21.27
C ALA A 37 -23.13 41.57 22.25
N SER A 38 -22.39 40.58 21.74
CA SER A 38 -21.64 39.63 22.56
C SER A 38 -20.20 40.12 22.74
N CYS A 39 -19.84 40.35 23.99
CA CYS A 39 -18.52 40.73 24.46
C CYS A 39 -17.48 39.73 23.94
N ARG A 40 -16.50 40.18 23.14
CA ARG A 40 -15.37 39.36 22.71
C ARG A 40 -14.54 38.97 23.94
N ARG A 41 -14.80 37.80 24.52
CA ARG A 41 -13.79 37.09 25.31
C ARG A 41 -12.71 36.63 24.32
N SER A 42 -11.59 37.34 24.32
CA SER A 42 -10.34 36.84 23.78
C SER A 42 -9.98 35.55 24.50
N VAL A 43 -10.19 34.42 23.83
CA VAL A 43 -9.60 33.15 24.26
C VAL A 43 -8.11 33.28 23.98
N ARG A 44 -7.32 33.57 25.03
CA ARG A 44 -5.87 33.31 25.01
C ARG A 44 -5.72 31.80 24.84
N MET A 45 -5.26 31.36 23.67
CA MET A 45 -4.69 30.03 23.54
C MET A 45 -3.48 30.00 24.46
N ALA A 46 -3.48 29.09 25.43
CA ALA A 46 -2.31 28.82 26.24
C ALA A 46 -1.24 28.27 25.28
N SER A 47 -0.21 29.08 25.01
CA SER A 47 1.06 28.53 24.56
C SER A 47 1.57 27.69 25.72
N SER A 48 1.40 26.37 25.62
CA SER A 48 2.27 25.49 26.37
C SER A 48 3.68 25.85 25.92
N ASP A 49 4.46 26.45 26.83
CA ASP A 49 5.92 26.53 26.75
C ASP A 49 6.45 25.09 26.78
N GLY A 50 6.26 24.39 25.67
CA GLY A 50 7.01 23.20 25.35
C GLY A 50 8.41 23.69 25.05
N SER A 51 9.29 23.61 26.06
CA SER A 51 10.73 23.52 25.83
C SER A 51 10.92 22.73 24.55
N ALA A 52 11.45 23.36 23.50
CA ALA A 52 11.61 22.74 22.19
C ALA A 52 12.49 21.50 22.39
N ALA A 53 11.85 20.36 22.61
CA ALA A 53 12.52 19.11 22.87
C ALA A 53 13.37 18.85 21.63
N ALA A 54 14.68 18.68 21.84
CA ALA A 54 15.59 18.40 20.75
C ALA A 54 15.05 17.20 19.97
N LEU A 55 14.95 17.34 18.65
CA LEU A 55 14.41 16.28 17.82
C LEU A 55 15.29 15.04 17.95
N PRO A 56 14.69 13.83 17.93
CA PRO A 56 15.45 12.58 17.87
C PRO A 56 16.47 12.67 16.75
N SER A 57 17.73 12.35 17.02
CA SER A 57 18.74 12.29 15.97
C SER A 57 19.79 11.24 16.25
N ALA A 58 20.30 10.67 15.17
CA ALA A 58 21.35 9.67 15.18
C ALA A 58 22.27 9.91 13.99
N THR A 59 23.52 9.50 14.14
CA THR A 59 24.50 9.52 13.06
C THR A 59 24.70 8.10 12.59
N VAL A 60 24.60 7.87 11.28
CA VAL A 60 24.77 6.55 10.67
C VAL A 60 25.94 6.58 9.72
N ASP A 61 26.88 5.67 9.94
CA ASP A 61 27.99 5.46 9.02
C ASP A 61 27.47 4.82 7.74
N VAL A 62 27.64 5.55 6.63
CA VAL A 62 27.29 5.09 5.30
C VAL A 62 28.59 4.98 4.51
N PRO A 63 29.24 3.79 4.47
CA PRO A 63 30.35 3.54 3.56
C PRO A 63 30.04 4.05 2.14
N GLY A 64 30.92 4.89 1.59
CA GLY A 64 30.73 5.56 0.29
C GLY A 64 30.15 6.98 0.38
N ALA A 65 29.51 7.35 1.48
CA ALA A 65 29.30 8.76 1.83
C ALA A 65 30.61 9.31 2.41
N GLY A 66 31.05 10.48 1.98
CA GLY A 66 32.30 11.10 2.46
C GLY A 66 32.29 11.48 3.95
N ALA A 67 31.16 11.37 4.62
CA ALA A 67 30.97 11.63 6.05
C ALA A 67 29.78 10.82 6.61
N PRO A 68 29.72 10.61 7.93
CA PRO A 68 28.55 10.02 8.56
C PRO A 68 27.28 10.83 8.29
N VAL A 69 26.17 10.15 7.98
CA VAL A 69 24.91 10.78 7.59
C VAL A 69 24.06 11.07 8.82
N LEU A 70 23.56 12.30 8.92
CA LEU A 70 22.64 12.70 9.98
C LEU A 70 21.22 12.18 9.68
N VAL A 71 20.69 11.39 10.60
CA VAL A 71 19.30 10.91 10.61
C VAL A 71 18.54 11.67 11.70
N VAL A 72 17.41 12.26 11.36
CA VAL A 72 16.61 13.08 12.27
C VAL A 72 15.15 12.62 12.26
N GLY A 73 14.50 12.58 13.41
CA GLY A 73 13.07 12.38 13.55
C GLY A 73 12.28 13.66 13.25
N ALA A 74 11.13 13.53 12.60
CA ALA A 74 10.22 14.64 12.41
C ALA A 74 9.65 15.12 13.77
N PRO A 75 9.23 16.41 13.88
CA PRO A 75 8.57 16.91 15.07
C PRO A 75 7.37 16.04 15.48
N GLY A 76 7.33 15.65 16.75
CA GLY A 76 6.28 14.80 17.30
C GLY A 76 6.51 13.29 17.15
N LEU A 77 7.59 12.84 16.50
CA LEU A 77 7.95 11.43 16.47
C LEU A 77 8.51 11.00 17.85
N PRO A 78 7.95 9.95 18.49
CA PRO A 78 8.49 9.44 19.74
C PRO A 78 9.93 8.94 19.59
N GLU A 79 10.78 9.24 20.56
CA GLU A 79 12.19 8.83 20.58
C GLU A 79 12.36 7.30 20.46
N ALA A 80 11.48 6.52 21.12
CA ALA A 80 11.50 5.07 21.03
C ALA A 80 11.21 4.57 19.61
N ASP A 81 10.23 5.15 18.92
CA ASP A 81 9.88 4.78 17.55
C ASP A 81 10.98 5.20 16.57
N PHE A 82 11.61 6.35 16.80
CA PHE A 82 12.78 6.78 16.05
C PHE A 82 13.94 5.77 16.16
N ARG A 83 14.26 5.33 17.39
CA ARG A 83 15.32 4.32 17.61
C ARG A 83 14.97 3.00 16.94
N ASN A 84 13.74 2.52 17.13
CA ASN A 84 13.24 1.31 16.47
C ASN A 84 13.36 1.41 14.95
N ALA A 85 13.06 2.59 14.37
CA ALA A 85 13.18 2.81 12.94
C ALA A 85 14.62 2.76 12.44
N VAL A 86 15.55 3.45 13.10
CA VAL A 86 16.99 3.42 12.72
C VAL A 86 17.57 2.02 12.87
N GLU A 87 17.15 1.28 13.90
CA GLU A 87 17.61 -0.08 14.15
C GLU A 87 16.90 -1.15 13.31
N SER A 88 15.80 -0.79 12.64
CA SER A 88 14.97 -1.73 11.88
C SER A 88 15.72 -2.36 10.70
N SER A 89 15.31 -3.58 10.36
CA SER A 89 15.75 -4.27 9.15
C SER A 89 15.42 -3.47 7.88
N LEU A 90 14.27 -2.78 7.86
CA LEU A 90 13.81 -1.95 6.75
C LEU A 90 14.82 -0.83 6.42
N PHE A 91 15.23 -0.08 7.44
CA PHE A 91 16.16 1.02 7.27
C PHE A 91 17.55 0.53 6.90
N LYS A 92 18.05 -0.49 7.61
CA LYS A 92 19.35 -1.10 7.35
C LYS A 92 19.43 -1.73 5.96
N GLN A 93 18.37 -2.39 5.50
CA GLN A 93 18.31 -2.98 4.17
C GLN A 93 18.31 -1.91 3.08
N TRP A 94 17.57 -0.82 3.28
CA TRP A 94 17.62 0.32 2.36
C TRP A 94 19.04 0.89 2.26
N LEU A 95 19.72 1.13 3.38
CA LEU A 95 21.12 1.58 3.39
C LEU A 95 22.04 0.62 2.62
N ARG A 96 21.94 -0.69 2.87
CA ARG A 96 22.72 -1.70 2.12
C ARG A 96 22.45 -1.65 0.63
N ASN A 97 21.20 -1.44 0.21
CA ASN A 97 20.85 -1.37 -1.21
C ASN A 97 21.49 -0.16 -1.91
N LEU A 98 21.56 1.00 -1.23
CA LEU A 98 22.24 2.19 -1.76
C LEU A 98 23.73 1.93 -2.06
N GLN A 99 24.33 0.98 -1.33
CA GLN A 99 25.75 0.63 -1.36
C GLN A 99 26.05 -0.65 -2.13
N SER A 100 25.03 -1.35 -2.62
CA SER A 100 25.21 -2.58 -3.39
C SER A 100 25.97 -2.30 -4.70
N GLU A 101 26.40 -3.34 -5.41
CA GLU A 101 27.10 -3.17 -6.71
C GLU A 101 26.30 -2.30 -7.71
N LYS A 102 24.97 -2.37 -7.66
CA LYS A 102 24.04 -1.55 -8.46
C LYS A 102 23.42 -0.39 -7.68
N GLY A 103 23.97 -0.10 -6.51
CA GLY A 103 23.51 0.92 -5.58
C GLY A 103 23.78 2.32 -6.11
N VAL A 104 22.88 3.24 -5.76
CA VAL A 104 22.91 4.61 -6.27
C VAL A 104 24.12 5.43 -5.78
N LEU A 105 24.73 5.06 -4.65
CA LEU A 105 25.92 5.73 -4.10
C LEU A 105 27.23 5.13 -4.63
N THR A 106 27.19 3.94 -5.22
CA THR A 106 28.39 3.17 -5.62
C THR A 106 29.17 3.84 -6.76
N TYR A 107 28.48 4.58 -7.64
CA TYR A 107 29.10 5.24 -8.79
C TYR A 107 29.71 6.61 -8.45
N GLY A 108 29.66 7.06 -7.19
CA GLY A 108 30.25 8.34 -6.73
C GLY A 108 29.58 9.61 -7.29
N ARG A 109 28.53 9.47 -8.09
CA ARG A 109 27.77 10.61 -8.67
C ARG A 109 26.73 11.17 -7.70
N LEU A 110 26.13 10.31 -6.89
CA LEU A 110 25.08 10.69 -5.95
C LEU A 110 25.62 10.65 -4.52
N SER A 111 25.27 11.65 -3.72
CA SER A 111 25.64 11.71 -2.31
C SER A 111 24.40 11.78 -1.42
N LEU A 112 24.39 10.97 -0.37
CA LEU A 112 23.37 11.04 0.68
C LEU A 112 23.87 11.98 1.77
N THR A 113 23.11 13.04 2.05
CA THR A 113 23.51 14.10 3.00
C THR A 113 22.74 14.05 4.32
N ARG A 114 21.45 13.71 4.27
CA ARG A 114 20.57 13.69 5.43
C ARG A 114 19.42 12.72 5.23
N VAL A 115 18.92 12.15 6.32
CA VAL A 115 17.64 11.43 6.35
C VAL A 115 16.70 12.06 7.38
N LEU A 116 15.45 12.25 7.01
CA LEU A 116 14.36 12.69 7.89
C LEU A 116 13.32 11.58 8.01
N ILE A 117 13.24 10.94 9.17
CA ILE A 117 12.20 9.95 9.47
C ILE A 117 10.90 10.69 9.77
N GLN A 118 9.90 10.49 8.92
CA GLN A 118 8.63 11.21 8.97
C GLN A 118 7.57 10.48 9.78
N GLY A 119 7.58 9.14 9.76
CA GLY A 119 6.58 8.33 10.44
C GLY A 119 7.00 6.88 10.52
N VAL A 120 6.56 6.23 11.59
CA VAL A 120 6.85 4.85 11.92
C VAL A 120 5.54 4.22 12.37
N ASP A 121 5.12 3.16 11.70
CA ASP A 121 3.96 2.38 12.10
C ASP A 121 4.42 1.07 12.73
N MET A 122 4.08 0.88 14.00
CA MET A 122 4.49 -0.28 14.80
C MET A 122 3.45 -1.39 14.71
N PHE A 123 3.89 -2.60 14.39
CA PHE A 123 3.09 -3.84 14.41
C PHE A 123 3.51 -4.67 15.62
N GLY A 124 2.84 -4.43 16.75
CA GLY A 124 3.27 -4.96 18.03
C GLY A 124 4.64 -4.40 18.40
N LYS A 125 5.67 -5.25 18.45
CA LYS A 125 7.06 -4.85 18.76
C LYS A 125 7.92 -4.54 17.54
N ARG A 126 7.41 -4.81 16.33
CA ARG A 126 8.12 -4.71 15.05
C ARG A 126 7.79 -3.37 14.37
N VAL A 127 8.76 -2.80 13.66
CA VAL A 127 8.47 -1.72 12.70
C VAL A 127 7.82 -2.34 11.46
N GLY A 128 6.56 -1.99 11.21
CA GLY A 128 5.78 -2.48 10.07
C GLY A 128 5.93 -1.60 8.83
N PHE A 129 5.67 -0.29 8.98
CA PHE A 129 5.93 0.69 7.93
C PHE A 129 6.88 1.77 8.42
N LEU A 130 7.74 2.23 7.51
CA LEU A 130 8.68 3.29 7.76
C LEU A 130 8.63 4.30 6.61
N LYS A 131 8.26 5.54 6.91
CA LYS A 131 8.23 6.64 5.96
C LYS A 131 9.34 7.64 6.29
N PHE A 132 10.18 7.95 5.31
CA PHE A 132 11.24 8.91 5.49
C PHE A 132 11.59 9.63 4.19
N LYS A 133 12.31 10.74 4.32
CA LYS A 133 12.88 11.48 3.21
C LYS A 133 14.40 11.42 3.29
N ALA A 134 15.03 10.93 2.24
CA ALA A 134 16.46 10.98 2.02
C ALA A 134 16.81 12.18 1.15
N ASP A 135 17.73 13.03 1.61
CA ASP A 135 18.28 14.12 0.82
C ASP A 135 19.48 13.59 0.03
N ILE A 136 19.21 13.18 -1.22
CA ILE A 136 20.21 12.72 -2.18
C ILE A 136 20.48 13.83 -3.19
N VAL A 137 21.75 14.17 -3.39
CA VAL A 137 22.21 15.21 -4.31
C VAL A 137 23.03 14.57 -5.41
N ASP A 138 22.78 14.97 -6.66
CA ASP A 138 23.68 14.68 -7.78
C ASP A 138 24.83 15.66 -7.76
N GLU A 139 26.05 15.17 -7.57
CA GLU A 139 27.24 16.00 -7.42
C GLU A 139 27.63 16.72 -8.71
N GLU A 140 27.25 16.20 -9.88
CA GLU A 140 27.52 16.81 -11.18
C GLU A 140 26.59 18.01 -11.43
N THR A 141 25.29 17.80 -11.24
CA THR A 141 24.26 18.81 -11.55
C THR A 141 23.93 19.70 -10.34
N LYS A 142 24.37 19.32 -9.14
CA LYS A 142 24.01 19.94 -7.84
C LYS A 142 22.51 19.98 -7.59
N THR A 143 21.74 19.08 -8.22
CA THR A 143 20.29 19.00 -8.06
C THR A 143 19.89 17.90 -7.08
N LYS A 144 18.75 18.08 -6.42
CA LYS A 144 18.19 17.08 -5.50
C LYS A 144 17.40 16.04 -6.27
N VAL A 145 17.70 14.78 -5.99
CA VAL A 145 16.92 13.63 -6.50
C VAL A 145 15.71 13.42 -5.57
N PRO A 146 14.52 13.09 -6.10
CA PRO A 146 13.37 12.70 -5.28
C PRO A 146 13.73 11.51 -4.38
N GLY A 147 13.76 11.73 -3.06
CA GLY A 147 14.18 10.73 -2.07
C GLY A 147 13.12 10.39 -1.04
N ILE A 148 11.83 10.44 -1.38
CA ILE A 148 10.78 9.96 -0.47
C ILE A 148 10.76 8.43 -0.51
N VAL A 149 10.88 7.80 0.65
CA VAL A 149 10.92 6.36 0.81
C VAL A 149 9.80 5.91 1.73
N PHE A 150 9.06 4.89 1.29
CA PHE A 150 8.10 4.16 2.11
C PHE A 150 8.50 2.70 2.12
N ALA A 151 9.08 2.26 3.25
CA ALA A 151 9.56 0.90 3.42
C ALA A 151 8.52 0.07 4.19
N ARG A 152 8.10 -1.04 3.59
CA ARG A 152 7.21 -2.05 4.20
C ARG A 152 7.93 -3.38 4.47
N GLY A 153 9.01 -3.64 3.74
CA GLY A 153 9.73 -4.92 3.76
C GLY A 153 9.41 -5.80 2.55
N PRO A 154 9.98 -7.00 2.48
CA PRO A 154 9.75 -7.94 1.39
C PRO A 154 8.39 -8.64 1.53
N ALA A 155 7.78 -8.96 0.38
CA ALA A 155 6.48 -9.61 0.29
C ALA A 155 6.56 -10.85 -0.61
N VAL A 156 5.62 -11.77 -0.41
CA VAL A 156 5.43 -12.95 -1.26
C VAL A 156 4.01 -12.93 -1.79
N ALA A 157 3.84 -13.31 -3.05
CA ALA A 157 2.56 -13.60 -3.66
C ALA A 157 2.60 -14.99 -4.30
N VAL A 158 1.48 -15.71 -4.26
CA VAL A 158 1.38 -17.08 -4.80
C VAL A 158 0.38 -17.09 -5.95
N LEU A 159 0.83 -17.53 -7.13
CA LEU A 159 -0.06 -17.83 -8.26
C LEU A 159 -0.40 -19.31 -8.25
N ILE A 160 -1.69 -19.61 -8.09
CA ILE A 160 -2.21 -20.98 -8.11
C ILE A 160 -2.94 -21.18 -9.44
N LEU A 161 -2.46 -22.14 -10.22
CA LEU A 161 -3.09 -22.56 -11.47
C LEU A 161 -3.80 -23.90 -11.25
N LEU A 162 -5.06 -23.97 -11.68
CA LEU A 162 -5.85 -25.20 -11.70
C LEU A 162 -6.07 -25.62 -13.14
N GLU A 163 -5.86 -26.89 -13.44
CA GLU A 163 -6.18 -27.47 -14.74
C GLU A 163 -7.42 -28.35 -14.60
N SER A 164 -8.44 -28.10 -15.41
CA SER A 164 -9.67 -28.92 -15.40
C SER A 164 -10.32 -28.88 -16.77
N ASN A 165 -10.67 -30.06 -17.30
CA ASN A 165 -11.35 -30.23 -18.60
C ASN A 165 -10.63 -29.57 -19.79
N GLY A 166 -9.29 -29.58 -19.79
CA GLY A 166 -8.48 -28.96 -20.85
C GLY A 166 -8.31 -27.45 -20.73
N GLU A 167 -8.86 -26.85 -19.66
CA GLU A 167 -8.79 -25.40 -19.40
C GLU A 167 -7.88 -25.12 -18.20
N THR A 168 -7.14 -24.02 -18.24
CA THR A 168 -6.31 -23.52 -17.15
C THR A 168 -6.97 -22.32 -16.49
N TYR A 169 -7.02 -22.35 -15.16
CA TYR A 169 -7.65 -21.33 -14.35
C TYR A 169 -6.67 -20.74 -13.35
N ALA A 170 -6.77 -19.43 -13.09
CA ALA A 170 -6.04 -18.78 -12.00
C ALA A 170 -6.94 -18.59 -10.78
N VAL A 171 -6.46 -19.01 -9.60
CA VAL A 171 -7.17 -18.79 -8.33
C VAL A 171 -6.77 -17.45 -7.75
N LEU A 172 -7.76 -16.59 -7.53
CA LEU A 172 -7.61 -15.27 -6.94
C LEU A 172 -8.43 -15.13 -5.67
N THR A 173 -8.06 -14.13 -4.89
CA THR A 173 -8.82 -13.65 -3.73
C THR A 173 -9.49 -12.33 -4.02
N GLU A 174 -10.75 -12.19 -3.64
CA GLU A 174 -11.35 -10.87 -3.48
C GLU A 174 -10.97 -10.28 -2.11
N GLN A 175 -10.25 -9.16 -2.10
CA GLN A 175 -9.88 -8.50 -0.85
C GLN A 175 -10.36 -7.04 -0.84
N VAL A 176 -10.77 -6.56 0.34
CA VAL A 176 -11.02 -5.13 0.53
C VAL A 176 -9.70 -4.37 0.53
N ARG A 177 -9.62 -3.34 -0.31
CA ARG A 177 -8.48 -2.44 -0.38
C ARG A 177 -8.95 -1.04 0.01
N VAL A 178 -8.89 -0.76 1.30
CA VAL A 178 -9.23 0.56 1.87
C VAL A 178 -8.49 1.71 1.17
N PRO A 179 -7.18 1.61 0.81
CA PRO A 179 -6.49 2.69 0.12
C PRO A 179 -7.08 3.08 -1.24
N ILE A 180 -7.83 2.18 -1.90
CA ILE A 180 -8.54 2.46 -3.16
C ILE A 180 -10.05 2.55 -2.98
N GLY A 181 -10.55 2.31 -1.76
CA GLY A 181 -11.96 2.34 -1.41
C GLY A 181 -12.83 1.27 -2.10
N LYS A 182 -12.23 0.17 -2.56
CA LYS A 182 -12.92 -0.88 -3.35
C LYS A 182 -12.40 -2.27 -3.02
N PHE A 183 -13.16 -3.29 -3.42
CA PHE A 183 -12.69 -4.67 -3.47
C PHE A 183 -11.89 -4.90 -4.75
N LEU A 184 -10.87 -5.74 -4.67
CA LEU A 184 -10.01 -6.09 -5.79
C LEU A 184 -9.80 -7.60 -5.84
N LEU A 185 -9.82 -8.16 -7.05
CA LEU A 185 -9.34 -9.51 -7.29
C LEU A 185 -7.82 -9.47 -7.44
N GLU A 186 -7.13 -10.21 -6.58
CA GLU A 186 -5.67 -10.25 -6.59
C GLU A 186 -5.13 -11.60 -6.10
N LEU A 187 -3.83 -11.79 -6.30
CA LEU A 187 -3.16 -12.99 -5.83
C LEU A 187 -3.09 -13.01 -4.30
N PRO A 188 -3.25 -14.19 -3.69
CA PRO A 188 -2.88 -14.42 -2.29
C PRO A 188 -1.47 -13.89 -2.05
N ALA A 189 -1.33 -12.93 -1.14
CA ALA A 189 -0.07 -12.25 -0.90
C ALA A 189 0.07 -11.79 0.55
N GLY A 190 1.29 -11.88 1.07
CA GLY A 190 1.63 -11.62 2.45
C GLY A 190 3.00 -10.96 2.59
N MET A 191 3.20 -10.32 3.73
CA MET A 191 4.51 -9.78 4.10
C MET A 191 5.35 -10.85 4.78
N LEU A 192 6.64 -10.80 4.53
CA LEU A 192 7.60 -11.60 5.30
C LEU A 192 7.83 -10.91 6.64
N ASP A 193 7.64 -11.67 7.70
CA ASP A 193 7.79 -11.19 9.07
C ASP A 193 9.28 -11.12 9.49
N ASP A 194 10.11 -12.04 8.99
CA ASP A 194 11.40 -12.31 9.61
C ASP A 194 12.60 -11.94 8.72
N GLU A 195 13.69 -11.49 9.35
CA GLU A 195 14.98 -11.26 8.69
C GLU A 195 15.55 -12.54 8.06
N LYS A 196 15.14 -13.71 8.56
CA LYS A 196 15.52 -15.03 8.01
C LYS A 196 14.73 -15.39 6.74
N GLY A 197 13.67 -14.65 6.41
CA GLY A 197 12.92 -14.80 5.16
C GLY A 197 12.41 -16.20 4.92
N ASP A 198 11.52 -16.70 5.79
CA ASP A 198 10.82 -17.97 5.49
C ASP A 198 9.77 -17.74 4.39
N PHE A 199 10.27 -17.67 3.16
CA PHE A 199 9.46 -17.49 1.95
C PHE A 199 8.45 -18.62 1.79
N VAL A 200 8.88 -19.86 2.07
CA VAL A 200 8.04 -21.05 1.89
C VAL A 200 6.96 -21.09 2.95
N GLY A 201 7.32 -20.91 4.23
CA GLY A 201 6.34 -20.87 5.32
C GLY A 201 5.33 -19.73 5.16
N THR A 202 5.79 -18.55 4.71
CA THR A 202 4.88 -17.44 4.40
C THR A 202 3.97 -17.77 3.22
N ALA A 203 4.51 -18.29 2.12
CA ALA A 203 3.71 -18.70 0.97
C ALA A 203 2.64 -19.74 1.36
N VAL A 204 3.03 -20.78 2.12
CA VAL A 204 2.10 -21.81 2.61
C VAL A 204 1.06 -21.22 3.54
N ARG A 205 1.45 -20.28 4.42
CA ARG A 205 0.51 -19.56 5.29
C ARG A 205 -0.51 -18.77 4.47
N GLU A 206 -0.07 -18.01 3.46
CA GLU A 206 -0.99 -17.26 2.59
C GLU A 206 -1.93 -18.18 1.81
N VAL A 207 -1.45 -19.34 1.34
CA VAL A 207 -2.29 -20.35 0.70
C VAL A 207 -3.29 -20.97 1.69
N SER A 208 -2.87 -21.22 2.93
CA SER A 208 -3.74 -21.78 3.97
C SER A 208 -4.89 -20.85 4.35
N ILE A 209 -4.67 -19.53 4.29
CA ILE A 209 -5.70 -18.52 4.53
C ILE A 209 -6.82 -18.64 3.50
N LEU A 210 -6.50 -19.00 2.25
CA LEU A 210 -7.48 -19.28 1.19
C LEU A 210 -8.37 -20.47 1.51
N ALA A 211 -7.80 -21.48 2.16
CA ALA A 211 -8.50 -22.72 2.49
C ALA A 211 -9.33 -22.61 3.77
N SER A 212 -9.18 -21.50 4.52
CA SER A 212 -9.91 -21.29 5.77
C SER A 212 -11.27 -20.64 5.51
N GLU A 213 -12.33 -21.23 6.04
CA GLU A 213 -13.73 -20.82 5.88
C GLU A 213 -14.07 -19.44 6.51
N TYR A 214 -13.10 -18.82 7.18
CA TYR A 214 -13.27 -17.64 8.04
C TYR A 214 -12.72 -16.32 7.46
N ALA A 215 -12.07 -16.35 6.30
CA ALA A 215 -11.69 -15.11 5.63
C ALA A 215 -12.86 -14.66 4.73
N CYS A 216 -13.26 -13.39 4.83
CA CYS A 216 -14.20 -12.70 3.94
C CYS A 216 -13.63 -12.61 2.49
N THR A 217 -13.30 -13.74 1.90
CA THR A 217 -12.52 -13.84 0.67
C THR A 217 -13.25 -14.81 -0.23
N GLU A 218 -14.02 -14.29 -1.18
CA GLU A 218 -14.55 -15.14 -2.24
C GLU A 218 -13.38 -15.61 -3.10
N ILE A 219 -13.23 -16.93 -3.22
CA ILE A 219 -12.30 -17.55 -4.16
C ILE A 219 -12.86 -17.34 -5.56
N CYS A 220 -12.12 -16.60 -6.38
CA CYS A 220 -12.49 -16.32 -7.76
C CYS A 220 -11.58 -17.10 -8.70
N VAL A 221 -12.17 -17.69 -9.73
CA VAL A 221 -11.46 -18.51 -10.69
C VAL A 221 -11.56 -17.82 -12.05
N LEU A 222 -10.43 -17.39 -12.61
CA LEU A 222 -10.41 -16.75 -13.93
C LEU A 222 -10.11 -17.80 -15.00
N MET A 223 -10.98 -17.91 -16.01
CA MET A 223 -10.71 -18.68 -17.23
C MET A 223 -9.89 -17.87 -18.21
N GLN A 224 -8.81 -18.45 -18.71
CA GLN A 224 -8.08 -17.89 -19.84
C GLN A 224 -8.65 -18.48 -21.14
N ASP A 225 -9.68 -17.85 -21.69
CA ASP A 225 -10.14 -18.21 -23.04
C ASP A 225 -9.19 -17.62 -24.08
N SER A 226 -8.81 -18.44 -25.05
CA SER A 226 -7.66 -18.20 -25.94
C SER A 226 -7.92 -17.13 -27.01
N GLN A 227 -9.13 -16.58 -27.11
CA GLN A 227 -9.44 -15.41 -27.92
C GLN A 227 -10.55 -14.56 -27.26
N HIS A 228 -10.15 -13.43 -26.69
CA HIS A 228 -11.00 -12.35 -26.14
C HIS A 228 -11.74 -12.58 -24.80
N CYS A 229 -11.48 -11.65 -23.88
CA CYS A 229 -12.15 -11.39 -22.60
C CYS A 229 -11.98 -12.46 -21.50
N ILE A 230 -11.17 -12.11 -20.50
CA ILE A 230 -11.10 -12.80 -19.21
C ILE A 230 -12.41 -12.55 -18.48
N TYR A 231 -13.26 -13.58 -18.34
CA TYR A 231 -14.48 -13.49 -17.55
C TYR A 231 -14.24 -14.06 -16.14
N PRO A 232 -14.57 -13.31 -15.08
CA PRO A 232 -14.53 -13.86 -13.73
C PRO A 232 -15.62 -14.90 -13.54
N VAL A 233 -15.22 -16.14 -13.26
CA VAL A 233 -16.13 -17.20 -12.83
C VAL A 233 -16.07 -17.25 -11.31
N PHE A 234 -17.15 -16.81 -10.66
CA PHE A 234 -17.32 -16.94 -9.22
C PHE A 234 -17.71 -18.38 -8.90
N ALA A 235 -16.74 -19.16 -8.41
CA ALA A 235 -16.97 -20.54 -8.00
C ALA A 235 -16.92 -20.64 -6.47
N ARG A 236 -18.06 -20.92 -5.83
CA ARG A 236 -18.10 -21.32 -4.41
C ARG A 236 -17.58 -22.75 -4.28
N PHE A 237 -16.25 -22.90 -4.26
CA PHE A 237 -15.58 -24.19 -4.33
C PHE A 237 -15.78 -25.03 -3.05
N TRP A 238 -15.89 -24.38 -1.88
CA TRP A 238 -15.87 -25.09 -0.59
C TRP A 238 -17.20 -25.74 -0.18
N SER A 239 -18.35 -25.15 -0.56
CA SER A 239 -19.67 -25.72 -0.21
C SER A 239 -19.97 -27.07 -0.88
N ARG A 240 -19.13 -27.51 -1.82
CA ARG A 240 -19.31 -28.76 -2.59
C ARG A 240 -18.30 -29.84 -2.23
N LEU A 241 -17.18 -29.52 -1.59
CA LEU A 241 -16.16 -30.50 -1.19
C LEU A 241 -16.55 -31.27 0.09
N HIS A 242 -17.34 -30.67 0.98
CA HIS A 242 -17.94 -31.36 2.15
C HIS A 242 -19.13 -32.28 1.80
N ARG A 243 -19.39 -32.50 0.50
CA ARG A 243 -20.47 -33.35 0.01
C ARG A 243 -19.95 -34.50 -0.90
N LEU A 244 -18.64 -34.76 -0.84
CA LEU A 244 -17.95 -35.94 -1.35
C LEU A 244 -17.31 -36.68 -0.17
#